data_AF-A0A356BD07-F1
#
_entry.id   AF-A0A356BD07-F1
#
_cell.length_a   1.000
_cell.length_b   1.000
_cell.length_c   1.000
_cell.angle_alpha   90.00
_cell.angle_beta   90.00
_cell.angle_gamma   90.00
#
_symmetry.space_group_name_H-M   'P 1'
#
loop_
_entity.id
_entity.type
_entity.pdbx_description
1 polymer ?
#
loop_
_entity_poly.entity_id
_entity_poly.type
_entity_poly.pdbx_seq_one_letter_code
_entity_poly.pdbx_strand_id
1 'polypeptide(L)'
;AGIIITDHQNAPNTTLDPESDPTPDKVMILNNLLYNNGFDTIAEAKVLMATEFKQGQPDIIRVGDSNGSCINNPQQYITVGVDSWPACSFTNTDSIVNYLLDQPAAPRSVAAEDKGKYAYLGICTGCHAYTGRLIGPPVQVIQSLYMDDPQGLADYIANPVKKRDDYPHMPKQDYLDAETRLAVAEYMLQVAN
;
A
#
# COMPACT_ATOMS: atom_id res chain seq x y z
N ALA A 1 -9.16 -15.82 5.83
CA ALA A 1 -8.19 -16.03 6.91
C ALA A 1 -7.99 -14.76 7.71
N GLY A 2 -7.41 -14.83 8.91
CA GLY A 2 -7.08 -13.65 9.72
C GLY A 2 -5.81 -12.95 9.22
N ILE A 3 -4.82 -13.74 8.78
CA ILE A 3 -3.61 -13.27 8.12
C ILE A 3 -3.52 -13.93 6.75
N ILE A 4 -3.29 -13.13 5.71
CA ILE A 4 -3.02 -13.61 4.35
C ILE A 4 -1.66 -13.02 3.93
N ILE A 5 -0.75 -13.88 3.51
CA ILE A 5 0.55 -13.53 2.95
C ILE A 5 0.57 -13.99 1.51
N THR A 6 0.82 -13.07 0.59
CA THR A 6 0.88 -13.36 -0.84
C THR A 6 1.94 -12.49 -1.48
N ASP A 7 2.66 -13.07 -2.45
CA ASP A 7 3.41 -12.27 -3.41
C ASP A 7 2.46 -11.49 -4.33
N HIS A 8 3.02 -10.54 -5.08
CA HIS A 8 2.23 -9.76 -6.03
C HIS A 8 1.73 -10.60 -7.23
N GLN A 9 2.37 -11.72 -7.58
CA GLN A 9 1.95 -12.59 -8.69
C GLN A 9 0.63 -13.32 -8.39
N ASN A 10 0.35 -13.60 -7.12
CA ASN A 10 -0.84 -14.33 -6.67
C ASN A 10 -1.94 -13.41 -6.11
N ALA A 11 -1.70 -12.10 -6.08
CA ALA A 11 -2.67 -11.10 -5.63
C ALA A 11 -3.52 -10.56 -6.80
N PRO A 12 -4.84 -10.86 -6.88
CA PRO A 12 -5.67 -10.38 -7.96
C PRO A 12 -5.81 -8.86 -7.92
N ASN A 13 -5.84 -8.22 -9.10
CA ASN A 13 -5.98 -6.76 -9.27
C ASN A 13 -4.83 -5.91 -8.68
N THR A 14 -3.67 -6.51 -8.43
CA THR A 14 -2.46 -5.76 -8.06
C THR A 14 -1.72 -5.31 -9.31
N THR A 15 -1.35 -4.03 -9.38
CA THR A 15 -0.45 -3.51 -10.42
C THR A 15 0.97 -3.97 -10.10
N LEU A 16 1.61 -4.69 -11.02
CA LEU A 16 3.00 -5.11 -10.88
C LEU A 16 3.95 -3.97 -11.27
N ASP A 17 4.87 -3.65 -10.37
CA ASP A 17 6.03 -2.80 -10.66
C ASP A 17 7.24 -3.69 -10.99
N PRO A 18 7.73 -3.72 -12.24
CA PRO A 18 8.86 -4.56 -12.64
C PRO A 18 10.16 -4.30 -11.87
N GLU A 19 10.31 -3.10 -11.30
CA GLU A 19 11.51 -2.68 -10.57
C GLU A 19 11.40 -2.96 -9.05
N SER A 20 10.27 -3.48 -8.60
CA SER A 20 10.03 -3.81 -7.19
C SER A 20 10.15 -5.31 -6.94
N ASP A 21 10.69 -5.70 -5.78
CA ASP A 21 10.62 -7.10 -5.34
C ASP A 21 9.16 -7.45 -5.04
N PRO A 22 8.55 -8.39 -5.79
CA PRO A 22 7.15 -8.74 -5.60
C PRO A 22 6.93 -9.68 -4.39
N THR A 23 8.02 -10.14 -3.76
CA THR A 23 8.00 -11.19 -2.76
C THR A 23 8.01 -10.58 -1.36
N PRO A 24 7.03 -10.89 -0.49
CA PRO A 24 7.13 -10.50 0.91
C PRO A 24 8.36 -11.14 1.56
N ASP A 25 9.11 -10.36 2.32
CA ASP A 25 10.28 -10.83 3.06
C ASP A 25 10.14 -10.62 4.56
N LYS A 26 10.80 -11.49 5.33
CA LYS A 26 10.95 -11.43 6.79
C LYS A 26 9.61 -11.25 7.53
N VAL A 27 8.56 -11.93 7.07
CA VAL A 27 7.29 -12.00 7.81
C VAL A 27 7.51 -12.83 9.07
N MET A 28 7.19 -12.26 10.23
CA MET A 28 7.39 -12.91 11.54
C MET A 28 6.06 -13.00 12.28
N ILE A 29 5.50 -14.20 12.35
CA ILE A 29 4.26 -14.46 13.09
C ILE A 29 4.63 -15.00 14.48
N LEU A 30 4.43 -14.18 15.50
CA LEU A 30 4.72 -14.57 16.89
C LEU A 30 3.49 -15.24 17.54
N ASN A 31 3.39 -15.15 18.86
CA ASN A 31 2.24 -15.67 19.62
C ASN A 31 1.06 -14.71 19.52
N ASN A 32 0.18 -14.95 18.55
CA ASN A 32 -1.01 -14.17 18.32
C ASN A 32 -2.23 -14.87 18.92
N LEU A 33 -3.21 -14.10 19.39
CA LEU A 33 -4.55 -14.63 19.66
C LEU A 33 -5.39 -14.49 18.39
N LEU A 34 -5.72 -15.63 17.78
CA LEU A 34 -6.57 -15.69 16.60
C LEU A 34 -7.91 -16.32 17.02
N TYR A 35 -9.01 -15.61 16.78
CA TYR A 35 -10.34 -16.01 17.24
C TYR A 35 -11.38 -15.77 16.16
N ASN A 36 -12.06 -16.84 15.74
CA ASN A 36 -13.08 -16.83 14.68
C ASN A 36 -12.60 -16.15 13.38
N ASN A 37 -11.31 -16.25 13.08
CA ASN A 37 -10.75 -15.74 11.85
C ASN A 37 -11.15 -16.63 10.68
N GLY A 38 -11.36 -16.04 9.51
CA GLY A 38 -11.72 -16.82 8.32
C GLY A 38 -13.10 -17.51 8.42
N PHE A 39 -14.00 -17.05 9.30
CA PHE A 39 -15.37 -17.59 9.39
C PHE A 39 -16.15 -17.47 8.07
N ASP A 40 -15.92 -16.39 7.32
CA ASP A 40 -16.44 -16.17 5.97
C ASP A 40 -15.29 -16.13 4.95
N THR A 41 -14.70 -17.30 4.69
CA THR A 41 -13.55 -17.44 3.79
C THR A 41 -13.97 -17.65 2.34
N ILE A 42 -13.27 -16.96 1.43
CA ILE A 42 -13.41 -17.05 -0.04
C ILE A 42 -13.14 -18.47 -0.57
N ALA A 43 -13.64 -18.78 -1.77
CA ALA A 43 -13.57 -20.13 -2.34
C ALA A 43 -12.12 -20.59 -2.58
N GLU A 44 -11.28 -19.69 -3.08
CA GLU A 44 -9.87 -19.92 -3.42
C GLU A 44 -9.07 -20.34 -2.18
N ALA A 45 -9.32 -19.69 -1.05
CA ALA A 45 -8.70 -20.04 0.22
C ALA A 45 -9.15 -21.41 0.73
N LYS A 46 -10.42 -21.80 0.54
CA LYS A 46 -10.89 -23.16 0.86
C LYS A 46 -10.22 -24.22 -0.01
N VAL A 47 -9.96 -23.91 -1.29
CA VAL A 47 -9.21 -24.79 -2.19
C VAL A 47 -7.77 -24.99 -1.71
N LEU A 48 -7.09 -23.91 -1.33
CA LEU A 48 -5.73 -23.97 -0.78
C LEU A 48 -5.66 -24.76 0.53
N MET A 49 -6.65 -24.65 1.40
CA MET A 49 -6.71 -25.50 2.60
C MET A 49 -6.80 -26.99 2.25
N ALA A 50 -7.60 -27.32 1.22
CA ALA A 50 -7.78 -28.70 0.79
C ALA A 50 -6.51 -29.33 0.22
N THR A 51 -5.62 -28.55 -0.41
CA THR A 51 -4.33 -29.06 -0.94
C THR A 51 -3.39 -29.55 0.16
N GLU A 52 -3.53 -29.01 1.38
CA GLU A 52 -2.78 -29.44 2.57
C GLU A 52 -3.63 -30.28 3.53
N PHE A 53 -4.78 -30.79 3.06
CA PHE A 53 -5.73 -31.60 3.84
C PHE A 53 -6.22 -30.92 5.14
N LYS A 54 -6.23 -29.59 5.18
CA LYS A 54 -6.73 -28.81 6.32
C LYS A 54 -8.24 -28.63 6.20
N GLN A 55 -8.92 -28.64 7.34
CA GLN A 55 -10.36 -28.40 7.45
C GLN A 55 -10.61 -27.27 8.46
N GLY A 56 -11.79 -26.66 8.42
CA GLY A 56 -12.19 -25.61 9.35
C GLY A 56 -11.99 -24.20 8.79
N GLN A 57 -11.88 -23.22 9.68
CA GLN A 57 -11.71 -21.81 9.34
C GLN A 57 -10.21 -21.47 9.37
N PRO A 58 -9.62 -20.93 8.29
CA PRO A 58 -8.20 -20.66 8.26
C PRO A 58 -7.84 -19.43 9.08
N ASP A 59 -6.82 -19.57 9.90
CA ASP A 59 -6.23 -18.48 10.66
C ASP A 59 -5.19 -17.73 9.82
N ILE A 60 -4.29 -18.49 9.18
CA ILE A 60 -3.14 -17.97 8.44
C ILE A 60 -3.06 -18.70 7.10
N ILE A 61 -2.99 -17.95 6.00
CA ILE A 61 -2.77 -18.52 4.67
C ILE A 61 -1.57 -17.82 4.04
N ARG A 62 -0.63 -18.61 3.53
CA ARG A 62 0.44 -18.15 2.65
C ARG A 62 0.23 -18.72 1.25
N VAL A 63 0.30 -17.86 0.24
CA VAL A 63 0.27 -18.21 -1.19
C VAL A 63 1.48 -17.57 -1.88
N GLY A 64 2.05 -18.24 -2.87
CA GLY A 64 3.20 -17.70 -3.61
C GLY A 64 4.51 -17.79 -2.84
N ASP A 65 5.46 -16.90 -3.10
CA ASP A 65 6.79 -16.90 -2.48
C ASP A 65 6.89 -15.98 -1.24
N SER A 66 7.86 -16.26 -0.37
CA SER A 66 8.14 -15.48 0.84
C SER A 66 9.54 -15.80 1.33
N ASN A 67 10.34 -14.78 1.63
CA ASN A 67 11.75 -14.95 1.97
C ASN A 67 12.02 -14.74 3.47
N GLY A 68 12.88 -15.57 4.07
CA GLY A 68 13.40 -15.36 5.44
C GLY A 68 12.33 -15.18 6.53
N SER A 69 11.16 -15.80 6.35
CA SER A 69 10.00 -15.65 7.25
C SER A 69 9.95 -16.76 8.31
N CYS A 70 9.24 -16.54 9.41
CA CYS A 70 9.16 -17.46 10.53
C CYS A 70 7.80 -17.43 11.23
N ILE A 71 7.46 -18.51 11.93
CA ILE A 71 6.24 -18.61 12.73
C ILE A 71 6.50 -19.33 14.05
N ASN A 72 6.03 -18.74 15.15
CA ASN A 72 6.02 -19.37 16.46
C ASN A 72 4.70 -20.10 16.67
N ASN A 73 4.79 -21.28 17.27
CA ASN A 73 3.66 -22.12 17.67
C ASN A 73 2.59 -22.33 16.57
N PRO A 74 2.97 -22.68 15.31
CA PRO A 74 2.02 -22.86 14.22
C PRO A 74 0.90 -23.86 14.53
N GLN A 75 1.17 -24.83 15.42
CA GLN A 75 0.19 -25.82 15.89
C GLN A 75 -1.03 -25.22 16.62
N GLN A 76 -0.98 -23.95 17.02
CA GLN A 76 -2.10 -23.25 17.66
C GLN A 76 -3.12 -22.70 16.65
N TYR A 77 -2.80 -22.74 15.36
CA TYR A 77 -3.58 -22.11 14.30
C TYR A 77 -3.94 -23.12 13.20
N ILE A 78 -5.01 -22.82 12.46
CA ILE A 78 -5.28 -23.49 11.20
C ILE A 78 -4.52 -22.75 10.10
N THR A 79 -3.35 -23.29 9.74
CA THR A 79 -2.43 -22.67 8.76
C THR A 79 -2.41 -23.39 7.42
N VAL A 80 -2.08 -22.63 6.36
CA VAL A 80 -1.75 -23.15 5.02
C VAL A 80 -0.46 -22.48 4.53
N GLY A 81 0.45 -23.23 3.92
CA GLY A 81 1.60 -22.70 3.18
C GLY A 81 2.78 -22.22 4.03
N VAL A 82 2.77 -22.48 5.34
CA VAL A 82 3.82 -22.06 6.29
C VAL A 82 4.56 -23.23 6.95
N ASP A 83 4.29 -24.46 6.54
CA ASP A 83 4.84 -25.68 7.17
C ASP A 83 6.39 -25.74 7.15
N SER A 84 7.02 -25.07 6.18
CA SER A 84 8.48 -24.99 6.05
C SER A 84 9.12 -23.84 6.83
N TRP A 85 8.31 -22.96 7.44
CA TRP A 85 8.84 -21.81 8.16
C TRP A 85 9.46 -22.24 9.49
N PRO A 86 10.69 -21.79 9.81
CA PRO A 86 11.28 -22.04 11.11
C PRO A 86 10.56 -21.27 12.23
N ALA A 87 10.87 -21.65 13.47
CA ALA A 87 10.53 -20.82 14.63
C ALA A 87 11.27 -19.48 14.56
N CYS A 88 10.62 -18.42 15.05
CA CYS A 88 11.23 -17.09 15.11
C CYS A 88 12.32 -17.02 16.19
N SER A 89 13.31 -16.15 15.99
CA SER A 89 14.41 -15.94 16.94
C SER A 89 14.00 -15.19 18.22
N PHE A 90 12.80 -14.62 18.24
CA PHE A 90 12.20 -13.95 19.39
C PHE A 90 10.71 -14.30 19.47
N THR A 91 10.09 -14.05 20.63
CA THR A 91 8.72 -14.49 20.94
C THR A 91 7.74 -13.33 21.15
N ASN A 92 8.22 -12.11 21.36
CA ASN A 92 7.42 -10.91 21.54
C ASN A 92 8.21 -9.66 21.09
N THR A 93 7.52 -8.52 21.05
CA THR A 93 8.11 -7.20 20.80
C THR A 93 7.81 -6.23 21.94
N ASP A 94 7.62 -6.74 23.16
CA ASP A 94 7.20 -5.92 24.31
C ASP A 94 8.25 -4.89 24.74
N SER A 95 9.52 -5.17 24.43
CA SER A 95 10.65 -4.26 24.60
C SER A 95 10.74 -3.16 23.53
N ILE A 96 10.03 -3.31 22.41
CA ILE A 96 10.00 -2.31 21.34
C ILE A 96 8.92 -1.27 21.68
N VAL A 97 9.35 -0.11 22.17
CA VAL A 97 8.43 0.98 22.52
C VAL A 97 7.91 1.69 21.26
N ASN A 98 8.79 1.97 20.31
CA ASN A 98 8.46 2.58 19.03
C ASN A 98 9.56 2.29 17.99
N TYR A 99 9.26 2.57 16.72
CA TYR A 99 10.22 2.48 15.61
C TYR A 99 10.78 3.85 15.22
N LEU A 100 10.71 4.83 16.12
CA LEU A 100 11.26 6.16 15.88
C LEU A 100 12.74 6.17 16.21
N LEU A 101 13.49 6.98 15.48
CA LEU A 101 14.87 7.29 15.83
C LEU A 101 14.91 8.12 17.11
N ASP A 102 15.98 8.00 17.90
CA ASP A 102 16.21 8.81 19.10
C ASP A 102 16.18 10.32 18.81
N GLN A 103 16.59 10.68 17.59
CA GLN A 103 16.50 12.03 17.06
C GLN A 103 15.77 11.98 15.72
N PRO A 104 14.87 12.94 15.43
CA PRO A 104 14.22 13.02 14.12
C PRO A 104 15.25 12.97 12.99
N ALA A 105 14.92 12.27 11.91
CA ALA A 105 15.74 12.31 10.71
C ALA A 105 15.96 13.77 10.29
N ALA A 106 17.20 14.12 9.92
CA ALA A 106 17.51 15.47 9.47
C ALA A 106 16.55 15.86 8.33
N PRO A 107 16.03 17.11 8.30
CA PRO A 107 15.22 17.58 7.20
C PRO A 107 15.94 17.32 5.88
N ARG A 108 15.26 16.69 4.92
CA ARG A 108 15.84 16.52 3.59
C ARG A 108 15.97 17.89 2.95
N SER A 109 17.17 18.25 2.49
CA SER A 109 17.33 19.40 1.61
C SER A 109 16.68 19.06 0.28
N VAL A 110 15.57 19.72 -0.03
CA VAL A 110 14.90 19.61 -1.32
C VAL A 110 15.39 20.77 -2.17
N ALA A 111 16.03 20.47 -3.31
CA ALA A 111 16.29 21.50 -4.31
C ALA A 111 14.95 22.13 -4.72
N ALA A 112 14.91 23.44 -4.93
CA ALA A 112 13.66 24.14 -5.28
C ALA A 112 12.98 23.50 -6.51
N GLU A 113 13.78 23.02 -7.46
CA GLU A 113 13.37 22.31 -8.67
C GLU A 113 12.62 20.99 -8.39
N ASP A 114 12.95 20.29 -7.29
CA ASP A 114 12.32 19.02 -6.92
C ASP A 114 11.02 19.19 -6.12
N LYS A 115 10.67 20.42 -5.72
CA LYS A 115 9.52 20.70 -4.85
C LYS A 115 8.21 20.10 -5.40
N GLY A 116 7.97 20.27 -6.70
CA GLY A 116 6.81 19.72 -7.39
C GLY A 116 6.78 18.20 -7.37
N LYS A 117 7.92 17.55 -7.63
CA LYS A 117 8.08 16.09 -7.56
C LYS A 117 7.80 15.54 -6.17
N TYR A 118 8.37 16.14 -5.13
CA TYR A 118 8.13 15.69 -3.76
C TYR A 118 6.69 15.90 -3.31
N ALA A 119 6.07 17.02 -3.67
CA ALA A 119 4.65 17.24 -3.39
C ALA A 119 3.78 16.20 -4.14
N TYR A 120 4.08 15.91 -5.40
CA TYR A 120 3.37 14.89 -6.18
C TYR A 120 3.48 13.51 -5.53
N LEU A 121 4.71 13.05 -5.23
CA LEU A 121 4.97 11.73 -4.67
C LEU A 121 4.51 11.58 -3.21
N GLY A 122 4.56 12.66 -2.42
CA GLY A 122 4.23 12.62 -1.00
C GLY A 122 2.75 12.85 -0.69
N ILE A 123 2.02 13.53 -1.59
CA ILE A 123 0.65 14.00 -1.31
C ILE A 123 -0.35 13.47 -2.36
N CYS A 124 0.02 13.46 -3.64
CA CYS A 124 -0.94 13.21 -4.72
C CYS A 124 -1.06 11.73 -5.09
N THR A 125 0.05 11.00 -5.17
CA THR A 125 0.09 9.60 -5.65
C THR A 125 -0.68 8.62 -4.78
N GLY A 126 -0.88 8.93 -3.50
CA GLY A 126 -1.73 8.13 -2.60
C GLY A 126 -3.21 8.09 -3.01
N CYS A 127 -3.66 9.06 -3.81
CA CYS A 127 -5.03 9.10 -4.35
C CYS A 127 -5.08 8.97 -5.87
N HIS A 128 -4.01 9.36 -6.58
CA HIS A 128 -3.96 9.45 -8.03
C HIS A 128 -2.84 8.56 -8.59
N ALA A 129 -3.22 7.38 -9.07
CA ALA A 129 -2.32 6.55 -9.89
C ALA A 129 -2.13 7.17 -11.28
N TYR A 130 -1.01 6.86 -11.95
CA TYR A 130 -0.77 7.37 -13.30
C TYR A 130 -1.84 6.87 -14.29
N THR A 131 -2.07 5.55 -14.28
CA THR A 131 -3.18 4.88 -14.96
C THR A 131 -4.13 4.22 -13.95
N GLY A 132 -5.37 3.96 -14.37
CA GLY A 132 -6.38 3.30 -13.53
C GLY A 132 -7.00 4.20 -12.45
N ARG A 133 -8.01 3.67 -11.77
CA ARG A 133 -8.71 4.36 -10.70
C ARG A 133 -8.18 3.87 -9.35
N LEU A 134 -7.71 4.81 -8.52
CA LEU A 134 -7.43 4.58 -7.11
C LEU A 134 -8.56 5.20 -6.26
N ILE A 135 -8.32 6.35 -5.63
CA ILE A 135 -9.37 7.14 -4.97
C ILE A 135 -9.86 8.24 -5.91
N GLY A 136 -8.92 8.98 -6.51
CA GLY A 136 -9.16 10.02 -7.50
C GLY A 136 -9.02 9.51 -8.94
N PRO A 137 -9.30 10.38 -9.93
CA PRO A 137 -9.08 10.06 -11.34
C PRO A 137 -7.60 9.81 -11.65
N PRO A 138 -7.29 9.00 -12.68
CA PRO A 138 -5.93 8.79 -13.14
C PRO A 138 -5.25 10.09 -13.57
N VAL A 139 -3.94 10.21 -13.38
CA VAL A 139 -3.16 11.42 -13.76
C VAL A 139 -3.30 11.75 -15.24
N GLN A 140 -3.30 10.76 -16.14
CA GLN A 140 -3.53 10.99 -17.58
C GLN A 140 -4.87 11.70 -17.88
N VAL A 141 -5.90 11.47 -17.06
CA VAL A 141 -7.20 12.15 -17.21
C VAL A 141 -7.09 13.59 -16.72
N ILE A 142 -6.36 13.82 -15.63
CA ILE A 142 -6.08 15.17 -15.12
C ILE A 142 -5.29 15.97 -16.16
N GLN A 143 -4.24 15.38 -16.73
CA GLN A 143 -3.46 15.95 -17.83
C GLN A 143 -4.35 16.32 -19.02
N SER A 144 -5.28 15.45 -19.40
CA SER A 144 -6.24 15.73 -20.49
C SER A 144 -7.21 16.87 -20.17
N LEU A 145 -7.52 17.10 -18.89
CA LEU A 145 -8.46 18.14 -18.45
C LEU A 145 -7.83 19.53 -18.36
N TYR A 146 -6.54 19.60 -18.03
CA TYR A 146 -5.84 20.86 -17.79
C TYR A 146 -4.81 21.19 -18.89
N MET A 147 -4.33 20.20 -19.64
CA MET A 147 -3.40 20.37 -20.76
C MET A 147 -2.17 21.21 -20.35
N ASP A 148 -2.07 22.45 -20.84
CA ASP A 148 -0.97 23.39 -20.56
C ASP A 148 -1.36 24.45 -19.52
N ASP A 149 -2.38 24.20 -18.68
CA ASP A 149 -2.87 25.12 -17.64
C ASP A 149 -2.51 24.65 -16.21
N PRO A 150 -1.22 24.77 -15.80
CA PRO A 150 -0.81 24.44 -14.44
C PRO A 150 -1.46 25.36 -13.39
N GLN A 151 -1.78 26.61 -13.74
CA GLN A 151 -2.40 27.54 -12.82
C GLN A 151 -3.84 27.13 -12.49
N GLY A 152 -4.64 26.76 -13.48
CA GLY A 152 -5.99 26.25 -13.27
C GLY A 152 -6.02 24.96 -12.44
N LEU A 153 -5.02 24.09 -12.61
CA LEU A 153 -4.85 22.91 -11.75
C LEU A 153 -4.47 23.32 -10.33
N ALA A 154 -3.53 24.25 -10.13
CA ALA A 154 -3.13 24.75 -8.82
C ALA A 154 -4.30 25.42 -8.05
N ASP A 155 -5.16 26.14 -8.77
CA ASP A 155 -6.36 26.76 -8.22
C ASP A 155 -7.40 25.72 -7.81
N TYR A 156 -7.58 24.68 -8.63
CA TYR A 156 -8.44 23.54 -8.30
C TYR A 156 -7.90 22.74 -7.10
N ILE A 157 -6.58 22.57 -6.98
CA ILE A 157 -5.95 21.90 -5.82
C ILE A 157 -6.26 22.67 -4.52
N ALA A 158 -6.28 24.01 -4.59
CA ALA A 158 -6.63 24.87 -3.46
C ALA A 158 -8.12 24.81 -3.10
N ASN A 159 -8.97 24.85 -4.13
CA ASN A 159 -10.41 24.92 -3.98
C ASN A 159 -11.12 23.91 -4.89
N PRO A 160 -10.99 22.61 -4.59
CA PRO A 160 -11.61 21.58 -5.40
C PRO A 160 -13.13 21.70 -5.37
N VAL A 161 -13.73 21.41 -6.51
CA VAL A 161 -15.18 21.27 -6.69
C VAL A 161 -15.48 19.88 -7.23
N LYS A 162 -16.61 19.29 -6.83
CA LYS A 162 -17.01 17.99 -7.35
C LYS A 162 -17.32 18.09 -8.84
N LYS A 163 -16.43 17.58 -9.70
CA LYS A 163 -16.61 17.58 -11.17
C LYS A 163 -17.42 16.39 -11.68
N ARG A 164 -17.38 15.25 -10.98
CA ARG A 164 -18.00 14.00 -11.42
C ARG A 164 -18.64 13.28 -10.26
N ASP A 165 -19.76 12.62 -10.52
CA ASP A 165 -20.52 11.90 -9.48
C ASP A 165 -19.93 10.54 -9.12
N ASP A 166 -19.18 9.94 -10.03
CA ASP A 166 -18.57 8.62 -9.82
C ASP A 166 -17.28 8.67 -8.99
N TYR A 167 -16.79 9.86 -8.62
CA TYR A 167 -15.65 10.07 -7.73
C TYR A 167 -16.06 10.78 -6.43
N PRO A 168 -15.38 10.49 -5.30
CA PRO A 168 -15.56 11.27 -4.08
C PRO A 168 -15.10 12.72 -4.26
N HIS A 169 -15.53 13.60 -3.37
CA HIS A 169 -15.06 14.98 -3.34
C HIS A 169 -13.55 15.02 -3.01
N MET A 170 -12.74 15.70 -3.83
CA MET A 170 -11.31 15.86 -3.55
C MET A 170 -11.12 16.77 -2.33
N PRO A 171 -10.31 16.37 -1.32
CA PRO A 171 -10.02 17.23 -0.18
C PRO A 171 -9.19 18.45 -0.61
N LYS A 172 -9.49 19.62 -0.03
CA LYS A 172 -8.71 20.84 -0.28
C LYS A 172 -7.26 20.65 0.17
N GLN A 173 -6.32 21.11 -0.65
CA GLN A 173 -4.88 21.13 -0.33
C GLN A 173 -4.38 22.56 -0.11
N ASP A 174 -5.21 23.41 0.49
CA ASP A 174 -4.91 24.83 0.77
C ASP A 174 -3.92 25.04 1.92
N TYR A 175 -3.58 23.98 2.67
CA TYR A 175 -2.44 23.97 3.58
C TYR A 175 -1.08 24.05 2.85
N LEU A 176 -1.05 23.74 1.55
CA LEU A 176 0.11 23.97 0.69
C LEU A 176 0.11 25.43 0.23
N ASP A 177 1.27 26.07 0.35
CA ASP A 177 1.46 27.41 -0.20
C ASP A 177 1.26 27.42 -1.73
N ALA A 178 0.96 28.60 -2.28
CA ALA A 178 0.62 28.76 -3.69
C ALA A 178 1.74 28.32 -4.63
N GLU A 179 2.99 28.53 -4.25
CA GLU A 179 4.17 28.13 -5.01
C GLU A 179 4.26 26.61 -5.11
N THR A 180 4.04 25.89 -4.01
CA THR A 180 4.05 24.43 -3.96
C THR A 180 2.90 23.84 -4.77
N ARG A 181 1.71 24.46 -4.72
CA ARG A 181 0.55 24.06 -5.55
C ARG A 181 0.82 24.25 -7.04
N LEU A 182 1.50 25.33 -7.43
CA LEU A 182 1.89 25.54 -8.81
C LEU A 182 2.95 24.52 -9.24
N ALA A 183 4.00 24.32 -8.44
CA ALA A 183 5.08 23.38 -8.75
C ALA A 183 4.58 21.94 -8.90
N VAL A 184 3.64 21.48 -8.05
CA VAL A 184 3.05 20.14 -8.18
C VAL A 184 2.15 20.03 -9.40
N ALA A 185 1.43 21.10 -9.77
CA ALA A 185 0.63 21.14 -10.97
C ALA A 185 1.49 21.03 -12.24
N GLU A 186 2.57 21.82 -12.33
CA GLU A 186 3.55 21.74 -13.41
C GLU A 186 4.15 20.35 -13.52
N TYR A 187 4.59 19.76 -12.40
CA TYR A 187 5.14 18.41 -12.38
C TYR A 187 4.12 17.35 -12.82
N MET A 188 2.88 17.41 -12.30
CA MET A 188 1.81 16.47 -12.64
C MET A 188 1.43 16.54 -14.13
N LEU A 189 1.52 17.71 -14.76
CA LEU A 189 1.24 17.85 -16.19
C LEU A 189 2.35 17.30 -17.10
N GLN A 190 3.56 17.11 -16.57
CA GLN A 190 4.72 16.62 -17.31
C GLN A 190 5.11 15.17 -17.00
N VAL A 191 4.67 14.63 -15.85
CA VAL A 191 5.03 13.27 -15.45
C VAL A 191 4.49 12.23 -16.47
N ALA A 192 5.30 11.21 -16.74
CA ALA A 192 4.96 10.09 -17.61
C ALA A 192 5.14 8.77 -16.86
N ASN A 193 4.55 7.69 -17.39
CA ASN A 193 4.74 6.33 -16.86
C ASN A 193 6.13 5.79 -17.17
#